data_AF-A0A1F8J3R1-F1
#
_entry.id   AF-A0A1F8J3R1-F1
#
_cell.length_a   1.000
_cell.length_b   1.000
_cell.length_c   1.000
_cell.angle_alpha   90.00
_cell.angle_beta   90.00
_cell.angle_gamma   90.00
#
_symmetry.space_group_name_H-M   'P 1'
#
loop_
_entity.id
_entity.type
_entity.pdbx_description
1 polymer ?
#
loop_
_entity_poly.entity_id
_entity_poly.type
_entity_poly.pdbx_seq_one_letter_code
_entity_poly.pdbx_strand_id
1 'polypeptide(L)'
;MIALISPLKIRKKYIQAAQRLFSSGSDQCLLSAHSLPHITLCQFDCEQEEASAIAKELEELKMNSYLVRFTGFAFIQGLEVHKDFYWAELSVAREREIMKIYRTTATIIHSHELACLNDQEDLYRPHLTLARIRLSNTIQKLPKNLIAREYFTLDLLPCIPSL
;
A
#
# COMPACT_ATOMS: atom_id res chain seq x y z
N MET A 1 6.37 7.10 -5.38
CA MET A 1 5.04 6.99 -4.72
C MET A 1 5.14 7.41 -3.26
N ILE A 2 4.10 8.02 -2.70
CA ILE A 2 4.01 8.32 -1.27
C ILE A 2 3.17 7.24 -0.58
N ALA A 3 3.69 6.70 0.53
CA ALA A 3 3.03 5.60 1.22
C ALA A 3 3.19 5.65 2.74
N LEU A 4 2.27 4.99 3.44
CA LEU A 4 2.44 4.61 4.84
C LEU A 4 3.13 3.25 4.89
N ILE A 5 4.35 3.18 5.42
CA ILE A 5 5.19 1.99 5.46
C ILE A 5 5.11 1.31 6.83
N SER A 6 5.04 -0.01 6.81
CA SER A 6 5.12 -0.82 8.03
C SER A 6 6.51 -0.74 8.68
N PRO A 7 6.60 -0.40 9.99
CA PRO A 7 7.85 -0.46 10.73
C PRO A 7 8.44 -1.87 10.73
N LEU A 8 9.77 -1.96 10.87
CA LEU A 8 10.51 -3.23 10.87
C LEU A 8 9.93 -4.28 11.83
N LYS A 9 9.47 -3.84 13.01
CA LYS A 9 8.90 -4.72 14.05
C LYS A 9 7.67 -5.49 13.59
N ILE A 10 6.80 -4.87 12.76
CA ILE A 10 5.55 -5.48 12.31
C ILE A 10 5.61 -5.97 10.86
N ARG A 11 6.60 -5.52 10.08
CA ARG A 11 6.83 -5.94 8.69
C ARG A 11 6.85 -7.46 8.53
N LYS A 12 7.57 -8.16 9.41
CA LYS A 12 7.72 -9.63 9.37
C LYS A 12 6.39 -10.36 9.40
N LYS A 13 5.41 -9.85 10.15
CA LYS A 13 4.06 -10.42 10.27
C LYS A 13 3.35 -10.47 8.92
N TYR A 14 3.38 -9.38 8.15
CA TYR A 14 2.73 -9.31 6.84
C TYR A 14 3.44 -10.17 5.80
N ILE A 15 4.77 -10.14 5.78
CA ILE A 15 5.57 -10.99 4.89
C ILE A 15 5.29 -12.47 5.18
N GLN A 16 5.35 -12.89 6.45
CA GLN A 16 5.09 -14.28 6.82
C GLN A 16 3.67 -14.73 6.47
N ALA A 17 2.68 -13.86 6.67
CA ALA A 17 1.32 -14.15 6.26
C ALA A 17 1.21 -14.33 4.75
N ALA A 18 1.75 -13.40 3.97
CA ALA A 18 1.74 -13.48 2.51
C ALA A 18 2.40 -14.75 2.01
N GLN A 19 3.62 -15.04 2.49
CA GLN A 19 4.38 -16.24 2.12
C GLN A 19 3.62 -17.53 2.48
N ARG A 20 3.07 -17.61 3.69
CA ARG A 20 2.33 -18.79 4.15
C ARG A 20 1.06 -19.04 3.32
N LEU A 21 0.32 -17.97 3.04
CA LEU A 21 -1.00 -18.07 2.43
C LEU A 21 -0.94 -18.19 0.90
N PHE A 22 0.07 -17.58 0.27
CA PHE A 22 0.03 -17.31 -1.17
C PHE A 22 1.25 -17.80 -1.96
N SER A 23 2.31 -18.32 -1.33
CA SER A 23 3.54 -18.75 -2.03
C SER A 23 3.33 -19.77 -3.14
N SER A 24 2.29 -20.61 -3.06
CA SER A 24 2.00 -21.65 -4.06
C SER A 24 1.21 -21.16 -5.27
N GLY A 25 0.63 -19.95 -5.22
CA GLY A 25 -0.28 -19.43 -6.25
C GLY A 25 -0.06 -17.97 -6.61
N SER A 26 0.93 -17.33 -6.01
CA SER A 26 1.35 -15.97 -6.35
C SER A 26 2.21 -15.95 -7.59
N ASP A 27 2.14 -14.85 -8.34
CA ASP A 27 3.14 -14.53 -9.34
C ASP A 27 4.31 -13.75 -8.73
N GLN A 28 4.97 -12.91 -9.52
CA GLN A 28 6.09 -12.06 -9.08
C GLN A 28 5.70 -11.05 -7.99
N CYS A 29 4.41 -10.76 -7.78
CA CYS A 29 3.97 -9.87 -6.72
C CYS A 29 3.62 -10.65 -5.45
N LEU A 30 4.65 -10.99 -4.66
CA LEU A 30 4.53 -11.61 -3.35
C LEU A 30 5.44 -10.89 -2.37
N LEU A 31 4.94 -10.51 -1.19
CA LEU A 31 5.79 -9.91 -0.16
C LEU A 31 6.92 -10.86 0.25
N SER A 32 8.17 -10.41 0.09
CA SER A 32 9.40 -11.14 0.42
C SER A 32 10.17 -10.45 1.55
N ALA A 33 11.29 -11.03 1.96
CA ALA A 33 12.14 -10.50 3.03
C ALA A 33 12.59 -9.04 2.80
N HIS A 34 12.70 -8.62 1.54
CA HIS A 34 13.13 -7.27 1.16
C HIS A 34 11.97 -6.32 0.87
N SER A 35 10.72 -6.81 0.91
CA SER A 35 9.55 -5.97 0.66
C SER A 35 9.34 -4.96 1.79
N LEU A 36 8.73 -3.84 1.42
CA LEU A 36 8.24 -2.81 2.33
C LEU A 36 6.71 -2.86 2.29
N PRO A 37 6.02 -3.69 3.11
CA PRO A 37 4.57 -3.69 3.16
C PRO A 37 4.08 -2.28 3.50
N HIS A 38 3.24 -1.74 2.64
CA HIS A 38 2.85 -0.34 2.67
C HIS A 38 1.39 -0.15 2.26
N ILE A 39 0.86 1.03 2.55
CA ILE A 39 -0.44 1.53 2.09
C ILE A 39 -0.15 2.75 1.23
N THR A 40 -0.43 2.65 -0.06
CA THR A 40 -0.20 3.75 -1.00
C THR A 40 -1.17 4.89 -0.72
N LEU A 41 -0.64 6.10 -0.57
CA LEU A 41 -1.43 7.33 -0.49
C LEU A 41 -1.55 7.95 -1.89
N CYS A 42 -0.42 8.13 -2.57
CA CYS A 42 -0.36 8.67 -3.93
C CYS A 42 0.68 7.91 -4.75
N GLN A 43 0.25 7.37 -5.89
CA GLN A 43 1.11 6.85 -6.94
C GLN A 43 1.18 7.89 -8.06
N PHE A 44 2.37 8.17 -8.58
CA PHE A 44 2.63 9.20 -9.58
C PHE A 44 3.98 8.91 -10.23
N ASP A 45 4.16 9.43 -11.43
CA ASP A 45 5.43 9.46 -12.14
C ASP A 45 6.08 10.83 -11.96
N CYS A 46 7.39 10.86 -11.79
CA CYS A 46 8.16 12.10 -11.62
C CYS A 46 9.64 11.86 -11.96
N GLU A 47 10.33 12.94 -12.29
CA GLU A 47 11.78 12.96 -12.43
C GLU A 47 12.47 12.97 -11.06
N GLN A 48 13.79 12.69 -11.06
CA GLN A 48 14.57 12.60 -9.83
C GLN A 48 14.62 13.93 -9.05
N GLU A 49 14.63 15.06 -9.75
CA GLU A 49 14.64 16.40 -9.12
C GLU A 49 13.32 16.69 -8.39
N GLU A 50 12.18 16.36 -9.01
CA GLU A 50 10.85 16.47 -8.42
C GLU A 50 10.72 15.55 -7.21
N ALA A 51 11.20 14.31 -7.31
CA ALA A 51 11.21 13.36 -6.21
C ALA A 51 11.94 13.92 -4.97
N SER A 52 13.07 14.60 -5.19
CA SER A 52 13.82 15.25 -4.10
C SER A 52 13.07 16.44 -3.49
N ALA A 53 12.38 17.24 -4.30
CA ALA A 53 11.57 18.35 -3.79
C ALA A 53 10.37 17.85 -2.97
N ILE A 54 9.65 16.86 -3.48
CA ILE A 54 8.53 16.20 -2.79
C ILE A 54 9.00 15.55 -1.49
N ALA A 55 10.15 14.86 -1.50
CA ALA A 55 10.72 14.25 -0.29
C ALA A 55 10.95 15.29 0.83
N LYS A 56 11.43 16.49 0.47
CA LYS A 56 11.67 17.58 1.43
C LYS A 56 10.37 18.08 2.06
N GLU A 57 9.31 18.25 1.29
CA GLU A 57 8.00 18.64 1.82
C GLU A 57 7.39 17.56 2.73
N LEU A 58 7.62 16.29 2.41
CA LEU A 58 7.15 15.19 3.24
C LEU A 58 7.84 15.11 4.60
N GLU A 59 9.10 15.54 4.72
CA GLU A 59 9.79 15.63 6.01
C GLU A 59 9.05 16.55 6.99
N GLU A 60 8.44 17.63 6.49
CA GLU A 60 7.63 18.54 7.31
C GLU A 60 6.33 17.89 7.82
N LEU A 61 5.86 16.84 7.13
CA LEU A 61 4.67 16.06 7.46
C LEU A 61 4.96 14.77 8.23
N LYS A 62 6.23 14.41 8.44
CA LYS A 62 6.62 13.20 9.17
C LYS A 62 6.27 13.34 10.65
N MET A 63 5.00 13.08 10.97
CA MET A 63 4.59 12.68 12.31
C MET A 63 5.20 11.33 12.65
N ASN A 64 5.55 11.12 13.93
CA ASN A 64 6.22 9.90 14.41
C ASN A 64 5.52 8.59 14.00
N SER A 65 4.19 8.59 13.79
CA SER A 65 3.44 7.47 13.18
C SER A 65 1.95 7.78 12.96
N TYR A 66 1.32 7.03 12.05
CA TYR A 66 -0.11 7.03 11.77
C TYR A 66 -0.72 5.70 12.23
N LEU A 67 -1.80 5.75 13.03
CA LEU A 67 -2.52 4.56 13.46
C LEU A 67 -3.43 4.06 12.34
N VAL A 68 -3.16 2.88 11.83
CA VAL A 68 -3.93 2.20 10.79
C VAL A 68 -4.82 1.13 11.44
N ARG A 69 -6.11 1.13 11.11
CA ARG A 69 -7.03 0.04 11.45
C ARG A 69 -7.37 -0.78 10.20
N PHE A 70 -7.00 -2.06 10.21
CA PHE A 70 -7.48 -3.00 9.21
C PHE A 70 -8.93 -3.42 9.51
N THR A 71 -9.77 -3.46 8.48
CA THR A 71 -11.21 -3.78 8.59
C THR A 71 -11.55 -5.14 8.05
N GLY A 72 -10.70 -5.71 7.19
CA GLY A 72 -10.97 -6.97 6.55
C GLY A 72 -9.88 -7.41 5.61
N PHE A 73 -10.15 -8.52 4.96
CA PHE A 73 -9.34 -9.08 3.91
C PHE A 73 -10.20 -9.15 2.64
N ALA A 74 -9.63 -8.81 1.49
CA ALA A 74 -10.32 -8.80 0.22
C ALA A 74 -9.48 -9.45 -0.89
N PHE A 75 -10.19 -9.94 -1.90
CA PHE A 75 -9.62 -10.31 -3.20
C PHE A 75 -10.20 -9.39 -4.25
N ILE A 76 -9.35 -8.57 -4.88
CA ILE A 76 -9.77 -7.64 -5.92
C ILE A 76 -9.28 -8.16 -7.26
N GLN A 77 -10.20 -8.35 -8.21
CA GLN A 77 -9.83 -8.83 -9.53
C GLN A 77 -8.92 -7.79 -10.22
N GLY A 78 -7.81 -8.26 -10.80
CA GLY A 78 -6.96 -7.41 -11.61
C GLY A 78 -7.65 -6.98 -12.89
N LEU A 79 -7.18 -5.87 -13.47
CA LEU A 79 -7.68 -5.36 -14.75
C LEU A 79 -6.67 -5.63 -15.86
N GLU A 80 -7.13 -5.57 -17.11
CA GLU A 80 -6.31 -5.63 -18.32
C GLU A 80 -5.30 -6.79 -18.32
N VAL A 81 -4.00 -6.50 -18.30
CA VAL A 81 -2.88 -7.46 -18.26
C VAL A 81 -2.88 -8.35 -17.02
N HIS A 82 -3.69 -8.03 -16.01
CA HIS A 82 -3.83 -8.77 -14.75
C HIS A 82 -5.23 -9.38 -14.57
N LYS A 83 -6.07 -9.45 -15.61
CA LYS A 83 -7.45 -9.96 -15.52
C LYS A 83 -7.62 -11.38 -14.98
N ASP A 84 -6.58 -12.21 -15.14
CA ASP A 84 -6.54 -13.61 -14.68
C ASP A 84 -6.02 -13.75 -13.24
N PHE A 85 -5.73 -12.62 -12.58
CA PHE A 85 -5.18 -12.55 -11.25
C PHE A 85 -6.06 -11.74 -10.30
N TYR A 86 -5.85 -11.95 -9.01
CA TYR A 86 -6.51 -11.24 -7.92
C TYR A 86 -5.45 -10.67 -6.97
N TRP A 87 -5.66 -9.43 -6.55
CA TRP A 87 -4.92 -8.80 -5.47
C TRP A 87 -5.48 -9.29 -4.14
N ALA A 88 -4.66 -10.01 -3.38
CA ALA A 88 -4.91 -10.41 -2.02
C ALA A 88 -4.42 -9.31 -1.07
N GLU A 89 -5.32 -8.73 -0.29
CA GLU A 89 -5.04 -7.48 0.42
C GLU A 89 -5.79 -7.35 1.74
N LEU A 90 -5.26 -6.52 2.63
CA LEU A 90 -5.90 -6.09 3.86
C LEU A 90 -6.53 -4.70 3.65
N SER A 91 -7.84 -4.61 3.81
CA SER A 91 -8.57 -3.33 3.69
C SER A 91 -8.32 -2.46 4.92
N VAL A 92 -8.12 -1.16 4.71
CA VAL A 92 -7.89 -0.17 5.77
C VAL A 92 -9.11 0.70 5.94
N ALA A 93 -9.45 1.03 7.20
CA ALA A 93 -10.52 1.97 7.49
C ALA A 93 -10.17 3.37 6.97
N ARG A 94 -11.12 4.04 6.31
CA ARG A 94 -11.04 5.46 5.89
C ARG A 94 -11.24 6.40 7.10
N GLU A 95 -10.44 6.21 8.14
CA GLU A 95 -10.47 7.07 9.32
C GLU A 95 -9.98 8.48 9.00
N ARG A 96 -10.44 9.47 9.79
CA ARG A 96 -10.17 10.89 9.56
C ARG A 96 -8.68 11.19 9.35
N GLU A 97 -7.80 10.62 10.18
CA GLU A 97 -6.35 10.87 10.08
C GLU A 97 -5.73 10.26 8.81
N ILE A 98 -6.17 9.06 8.41
CA ILE A 98 -5.72 8.41 7.17
C ILE A 98 -6.17 9.23 5.94
N MET A 99 -7.43 9.66 5.93
CA MET A 99 -7.96 10.47 4.84
C MET A 99 -7.36 11.88 4.81
N LYS A 100 -7.03 12.44 5.98
CA LYS A 100 -6.34 13.73 6.10
C LYS A 100 -4.94 13.64 5.48
N ILE A 101 -4.13 12.65 5.87
CA ILE A 101 -2.78 12.52 5.32
C ILE A 101 -2.82 12.21 3.82
N TYR A 102 -3.75 11.36 3.37
CA TYR A 102 -3.99 11.13 1.94
C TYR A 102 -4.22 12.45 1.18
N ARG A 103 -5.20 13.26 1.61
CA ARG A 103 -5.52 14.55 0.94
C ARG A 103 -4.36 15.53 0.98
N THR A 104 -3.63 15.60 2.10
CA THR A 104 -2.45 16.43 2.21
C THR A 104 -1.37 15.99 1.22
N THR A 105 -1.10 14.69 1.11
CA THR A 105 -0.12 14.18 0.14
C THR A 105 -0.58 14.38 -1.31
N ALA A 106 -1.87 14.23 -1.61
CA ALA A 106 -2.40 14.54 -2.95
C ALA A 106 -2.24 16.02 -3.30
N THR A 107 -2.43 16.92 -2.32
CA THR A 107 -2.22 18.37 -2.51
C THR A 107 -0.77 18.68 -2.86
N ILE A 108 0.19 18.03 -2.20
CA ILE A 108 1.62 18.15 -2.55
C ILE A 108 1.84 17.67 -3.98
N ILE A 109 1.34 16.50 -4.37
CA ILE A 109 1.53 16.01 -5.74
C ILE A 109 0.97 17.00 -6.78
N HIS A 110 -0.20 17.57 -6.53
CA HIS A 110 -0.79 18.55 -7.42
C HIS A 110 -0.06 19.90 -7.44
N SER A 111 0.61 20.33 -6.38
CA SER A 111 1.41 21.57 -6.39
C SER A 111 2.69 21.45 -7.21
N HIS A 112 3.13 20.23 -7.50
CA HIS A 112 4.21 19.92 -8.44
C HIS A 112 3.70 19.67 -9.87
N GLU A 113 2.44 20.02 -10.18
CA GLU A 113 1.81 19.78 -11.49
C GLU A 113 1.74 18.29 -11.90
N LEU A 114 1.88 17.38 -10.93
CA LEU A 114 1.79 15.94 -11.14
C LEU A 114 0.37 15.41 -10.93
N ALA A 115 0.08 14.29 -11.57
CA ALA A 115 -1.18 13.56 -11.45
C ALA A 115 -1.02 12.30 -10.59
N CYS A 116 -2.02 12.03 -9.74
CA CYS A 116 -2.11 10.73 -9.06
C CYS A 116 -2.67 9.68 -10.02
N LEU A 117 -1.99 8.53 -10.10
CA LEU A 117 -2.34 7.39 -10.95
C LEU A 117 -3.32 6.43 -10.28
N ASN A 118 -3.43 6.45 -8.95
CA ASN A 118 -4.40 5.65 -8.21
C ASN A 118 -5.74 6.38 -8.02
N ASP A 119 -6.81 5.61 -7.78
CA ASP A 119 -8.14 6.14 -7.47
C ASP A 119 -8.09 7.26 -6.42
N GLN A 120 -8.86 8.33 -6.67
CA GLN A 120 -8.88 9.54 -5.85
C GLN A 120 -10.22 9.76 -5.12
N GLU A 121 -10.18 10.61 -4.09
CA GLU A 121 -11.32 11.11 -3.31
C GLU A 121 -12.25 10.00 -2.79
N ASP A 122 -13.48 9.93 -3.30
CA ASP A 122 -14.49 8.99 -2.86
C ASP A 122 -14.18 7.56 -3.27
N LEU A 123 -13.42 7.39 -4.36
CA LEU A 123 -12.95 6.12 -4.87
C LEU A 123 -11.66 5.65 -4.20
N TYR A 124 -10.92 6.55 -3.52
CA TYR A 124 -9.70 6.17 -2.82
C TYR A 124 -9.99 5.12 -1.74
N ARG A 125 -9.32 3.97 -1.87
CA ARG A 125 -9.52 2.79 -1.05
C ARG A 125 -8.18 2.33 -0.46
N PRO A 126 -7.84 2.76 0.77
CA PRO A 126 -6.57 2.39 1.38
C PRO A 126 -6.53 0.88 1.67
N HIS A 127 -5.42 0.25 1.29
CA HIS A 127 -5.21 -1.18 1.47
C HIS A 127 -3.72 -1.50 1.57
N LEU A 128 -3.40 -2.66 2.13
CA LEU A 128 -2.06 -3.25 2.13
C LEU A 128 -2.09 -4.52 1.30
N THR A 129 -1.38 -4.51 0.17
CA THR A 129 -1.25 -5.66 -0.73
C THR A 129 -0.32 -6.72 -0.12
N LEU A 130 -0.80 -7.97 -0.04
CA LEU A 130 -0.02 -9.11 0.42
C LEU A 130 0.56 -9.92 -0.75
N ALA A 131 -0.24 -10.13 -1.79
CA ALA A 131 0.16 -10.84 -2.99
C ALA A 131 -0.77 -10.55 -4.17
N ARG A 132 -0.31 -10.81 -5.39
CA ARG A 132 -1.15 -11.06 -6.56
C ARG A 132 -1.14 -12.55 -6.85
N ILE A 133 -2.32 -13.15 -6.93
CA ILE A 133 -2.50 -14.60 -7.00
C ILE A 133 -3.48 -14.99 -8.09
N ARG A 134 -3.43 -16.25 -8.52
CA ARG A 134 -4.60 -16.90 -9.13
C ARG A 134 -5.47 -17.47 -8.01
N LEU A 135 -6.76 -17.13 -7.98
CA LEU A 135 -7.67 -17.70 -6.98
C LEU A 135 -7.79 -19.21 -7.20
N SER A 136 -7.66 -19.96 -6.12
CA SER A 136 -7.97 -21.39 -6.10
C SER A 136 -9.33 -21.61 -5.47
N ASN A 137 -9.89 -22.82 -5.65
CA ASN A 137 -11.16 -23.21 -5.03
C ASN A 137 -11.10 -23.29 -3.50
N THR A 138 -9.90 -23.21 -2.90
CA THR A 138 -9.69 -23.34 -1.45
C THR A 138 -8.73 -22.29 -0.94
N ILE A 139 -9.21 -21.41 -0.05
CA ILE A 139 -8.39 -20.38 0.58
C ILE A 139 -7.98 -20.85 1.98
N GLN A 140 -6.70 -20.73 2.31
CA GLN A 140 -6.20 -21.02 3.66
C GLN A 140 -6.81 -20.06 4.69
N LYS A 141 -7.04 -20.57 5.89
CA LYS A 141 -7.56 -19.77 7.01
C LYS A 141 -6.60 -18.62 7.35
N LEU A 142 -7.13 -17.40 7.36
CA LEU A 142 -6.37 -16.20 7.69
C LEU A 142 -5.93 -16.17 9.16
N PRO A 143 -4.67 -15.76 9.46
CA PRO A 143 -4.24 -15.49 10.82
C PRO A 143 -5.06 -14.34 11.44
N LYS A 144 -5.66 -14.59 12.61
CA LYS A 144 -6.52 -13.60 13.31
C LYS A 144 -5.81 -12.30 13.64
N ASN A 145 -4.50 -12.34 13.85
CA ASN A 145 -3.72 -11.16 14.22
C ASN A 145 -3.48 -10.19 13.06
N LEU A 146 -3.79 -10.55 11.81
CA LEU A 146 -3.63 -9.64 10.67
C LEU A 146 -4.57 -8.44 10.71
N ILE A 147 -5.78 -8.62 11.23
CA ILE A 147 -6.79 -7.57 11.35
C ILE A 147 -6.61 -6.89 12.71
N ALA A 148 -5.54 -6.10 12.83
CA ALA A 148 -5.18 -5.37 14.04
C ALA A 148 -5.14 -3.86 13.80
N ARG A 149 -4.91 -3.10 14.88
CA ARG A 149 -4.49 -1.70 14.79
C ARG A 149 -2.98 -1.62 14.90
N GLU A 150 -2.34 -0.92 13.98
CA GLU A 150 -0.89 -0.93 13.84
C GLU A 150 -0.41 0.46 13.43
N TYR A 151 0.78 0.84 13.88
CA TYR A 151 1.38 2.14 13.53
C TYR A 151 2.21 2.00 12.25
N PHE A 152 2.04 2.95 11.34
CA PHE A 152 2.77 3.07 10.08
C PHE A 152 3.47 4.43 9.99
N THR A 153 4.54 4.53 9.20
CA THR A 153 5.30 5.78 9.02
C THR A 153 5.17 6.27 7.60
N LEU A 154 5.00 7.57 7.42
CA LEU A 154 4.96 8.19 6.09
C LEU A 154 6.37 8.17 5.46
N ASP A 155 6.46 7.78 4.19
CA ASP A 155 7.70 7.92 3.43
C ASP A 155 7.46 8.02 1.92
N LEU A 156 8.50 8.45 1.22
CA LEU A 156 8.57 8.39 -0.23
C LEU A 156 9.26 7.09 -0.65
N LEU A 157 8.55 6.23 -1.38
CA LEU A 157 9.11 5.03 -1.99
C LEU A 157 9.50 5.31 -3.45
N PRO A 158 10.58 4.69 -3.95
CA PRO A 158 10.95 4.77 -5.36
C PRO A 158 9.74 4.47 -6.23
N CYS A 159 9.53 5.28 -7.27
CA CYS A 159 8.50 5.01 -8.26
C CYS A 159 8.73 3.62 -8.84
N ILE A 160 7.68 2.80 -8.91
CA ILE A 160 7.74 1.59 -9.72
C ILE A 160 7.80 2.12 -11.15
N PRO A 161 8.85 1.85 -11.94
CA PRO A 161 8.82 2.22 -13.34
C PRO A 161 7.57 1.59 -13.93
N SER A 162 6.74 2.42 -14.55
CA SER A 162 5.59 1.97 -15.33
C SER A 162 6.03 0.80 -16.22
N LEU A 163 5.41 -0.36 -16.01
CA LEU A 163 5.59 -1.56 -16.83
C LEU A 163 5.23 -1.28 -18.30
#